data_AF-A0A086Y1V7-F1
#
_entry.id   AF-A0A086Y1V7-F1
#
_cell.length_a   1.000
_cell.length_b   1.000
_cell.length_c   1.000
_cell.angle_alpha   90.00
_cell.angle_beta   90.00
_cell.angle_gamma   90.00
#
_symmetry.space_group_name_H-M   'P 1'
#
loop_
_entity.id
_entity.type
_entity.pdbx_description
1 polymer ?
#
loop_
_entity_poly.entity_id
_entity_poly.type
_entity_poly.pdbx_seq_one_letter_code
_entity_poly.pdbx_strand_id
1 'polypeptide(L)'
;SEVLVPARQLLQLPGVDIAEEVQPVVYFHLLFDRHEVIFANGAETESLYTGPEALKALPCAAREEILTLFPELATRSYAPSAARVLVSGHQARKLTVRHIQNRKPLVA
;
A
#
# COMPACT_ATOMS: atom_id res chain seq x y z
N SER A 1 9.97 -8.24 -13.02
CA SER A 1 9.96 -7.90 -11.59
C SER A 1 8.78 -6.98 -11.32
N GLU A 2 8.19 -7.07 -10.14
CA GLU A 2 7.01 -6.31 -9.72
C GLU A 2 7.40 -5.29 -8.63
N VAL A 3 6.67 -4.18 -8.56
CA VAL A 3 6.89 -3.11 -7.57
C VAL A 3 5.55 -2.55 -7.09
N LEU A 4 5.50 -2.01 -5.89
CA LEU A 4 4.34 -1.26 -5.38
C LEU A 4 4.55 0.23 -5.61
N VAL A 5 3.52 0.88 -6.14
CA VAL A 5 3.51 2.32 -6.43
C VAL A 5 2.36 2.99 -5.67
N PRO A 6 2.55 4.21 -5.13
CA PRO A 6 1.44 4.94 -4.53
C PRO A 6 0.37 5.25 -5.58
N ALA A 7 -0.89 4.90 -5.31
CA ALA A 7 -2.01 5.05 -6.26
C ALA A 7 -2.13 6.47 -6.84
N ARG A 8 -1.86 7.53 -6.06
CA ARG A 8 -1.87 8.92 -6.54
C ARG A 8 -0.89 9.19 -7.71
N GLN A 9 0.17 8.40 -7.84
CA GLN A 9 1.14 8.53 -8.93
C GLN A 9 0.64 7.90 -10.24
N LEU A 10 -0.49 7.20 -10.18
CA LEU A 10 -1.16 6.56 -11.32
C LEU A 10 -2.20 7.47 -11.99
N LEU A 11 -2.51 8.65 -11.42
CA LEU A 11 -3.53 9.59 -11.95
C LEU A 11 -3.27 10.10 -13.38
N GLN A 12 -2.10 9.83 -13.97
CA GLN A 12 -1.82 10.13 -15.38
C GLN A 12 -2.26 9.00 -16.33
N LEU A 13 -2.65 7.84 -15.79
CA LEU A 13 -3.11 6.71 -16.58
C LEU A 13 -4.59 6.87 -16.94
N PRO A 14 -4.96 6.58 -18.20
CA PRO A 14 -6.35 6.41 -18.55
C PRO A 14 -7.02 5.36 -17.65
N GLY A 15 -8.16 5.72 -17.06
CA GLY A 15 -8.95 4.85 -16.17
C GLY A 15 -8.57 4.89 -14.69
N VAL A 16 -7.70 5.82 -14.27
CA VAL A 16 -7.39 6.07 -12.85
C VAL A 16 -7.72 7.51 -12.51
N ASP A 17 -8.79 7.70 -11.75
CA ASP A 17 -9.33 9.02 -11.41
C ASP A 17 -9.52 9.17 -9.90
N ILE A 18 -9.61 10.42 -9.45
CA ILE A 18 -9.98 10.73 -8.07
C ILE A 18 -11.51 10.60 -7.97
N ALA A 19 -11.98 9.75 -7.05
CA ALA A 19 -13.41 9.68 -6.77
C ALA A 19 -13.85 10.91 -5.95
N GLU A 20 -14.64 11.81 -6.56
CA GLU A 20 -15.18 13.00 -5.89
C GLU A 20 -16.40 12.67 -5.00
N GLU A 21 -17.21 11.71 -5.44
CA GLU A 21 -18.39 11.23 -4.71
C GLU A 21 -18.14 9.80 -4.22
N VAL A 22 -17.93 9.64 -2.92
CA VAL A 22 -17.76 8.35 -2.26
C VAL A 22 -18.85 8.16 -1.24
N GLN A 23 -19.50 6.99 -1.29
CA GLN A 23 -20.35 6.53 -0.19
C GLN A 23 -19.50 6.37 1.08
N PRO A 24 -20.10 6.44 2.29
CA PRO A 24 -19.37 6.16 3.52
C PRO A 24 -18.62 4.83 3.44
N VAL A 25 -17.32 4.86 3.68
CA VAL A 25 -16.47 3.67 3.67
C VAL A 25 -16.09 3.28 5.10
N VAL A 26 -15.93 1.99 5.32
CA VAL A 26 -15.39 1.43 6.57
C VAL A 26 -13.98 0.92 6.28
N TYR A 27 -13.02 1.35 7.08
CA TYR A 27 -11.64 0.90 6.98
C TYR A 27 -11.39 -0.29 7.89
N PHE A 28 -10.88 -1.37 7.31
CA PHE A 28 -10.39 -2.54 8.05
C PHE A 28 -8.87 -2.62 7.87
N HIS A 29 -8.15 -2.79 8.98
CA HIS A 29 -6.72 -3.04 8.95
C HIS A 29 -6.46 -4.54 9.00
N LEU A 30 -5.95 -5.10 7.90
CA LEU A 30 -5.54 -6.51 7.83
C LEU A 30 -4.04 -6.61 8.06
N LEU A 31 -3.65 -7.32 9.12
CA LEU A 31 -2.24 -7.51 9.49
C LEU A 31 -1.92 -9.00 9.48
N PHE A 32 -0.76 -9.35 8.92
CA PHE A 32 -0.21 -10.70 8.86
C PHE A 32 1.24 -10.66 9.37
N ASP A 33 1.87 -11.84 9.56
CA ASP A 33 3.27 -11.97 9.98
C ASP A 33 4.25 -11.21 9.08
N ARG A 34 3.88 -10.99 7.81
CA ARG A 34 4.60 -10.15 6.85
C ARG A 34 3.61 -9.38 5.98
N HIS A 35 4.09 -8.35 5.30
CA HIS A 35 3.29 -7.64 4.32
C HIS A 35 2.95 -8.57 3.13
N GLU A 36 1.68 -8.61 2.75
CA GLU A 36 1.14 -9.50 1.70
C GLU A 36 0.39 -8.69 0.64
N VAL A 37 0.45 -9.14 -0.61
CA VAL A 37 -0.49 -8.70 -1.66
C VAL A 37 -1.70 -9.61 -1.59
N ILE A 38 -2.89 -9.02 -1.46
CA ILE A 38 -4.16 -9.73 -1.32
C ILE A 38 -5.13 -9.31 -2.42
N PHE A 39 -6.22 -10.05 -2.60
CA PHE A 39 -7.27 -9.72 -3.55
C PHE A 39 -8.53 -9.23 -2.83
N ALA A 40 -9.02 -8.06 -3.20
CA ALA A 40 -10.30 -7.51 -2.76
C ALA A 40 -11.18 -7.25 -3.98
N ASN A 41 -12.33 -7.93 -4.05
CA ASN A 41 -13.26 -7.84 -5.19
C ASN A 41 -12.60 -8.05 -6.56
N GLY A 42 -11.60 -8.93 -6.63
CA GLY A 42 -10.84 -9.23 -7.84
C GLY A 42 -9.72 -8.23 -8.18
N ALA A 43 -9.55 -7.16 -7.40
CA ALA A 43 -8.43 -6.23 -7.54
C ALA A 43 -7.29 -6.58 -6.58
N GLU A 44 -6.05 -6.51 -7.07
CA GLU A 44 -4.86 -6.59 -6.22
C GLU A 44 -4.80 -5.37 -5.29
N THR A 45 -4.58 -5.64 -4.01
CA THR A 45 -4.36 -4.64 -2.97
C THR A 45 -3.34 -5.18 -1.97
N GLU A 46 -3.05 -4.42 -0.93
CA GLU A 46 -2.01 -4.77 0.04
C GLU A 46 -2.57 -4.85 1.46
N SER A 47 -2.01 -5.75 2.27
CA SER A 47 -2.24 -5.75 3.71
C SER A 47 -1.58 -4.53 4.36
N LEU A 48 -1.86 -4.25 5.63
CA LEU A 48 -1.22 -3.12 6.32
C LEU A 48 0.30 -3.33 6.39
N TYR A 49 1.05 -2.46 5.71
CA TYR A 49 2.50 -2.37 5.89
C TYR A 49 2.83 -1.50 7.12
N THR A 50 3.39 -2.11 8.16
CA THR A 50 3.70 -1.46 9.46
C THR A 50 4.99 -0.63 9.42
N GLY A 51 5.21 0.10 8.33
CA GLY A 51 6.33 1.01 8.19
C GLY A 51 6.34 2.15 9.23
N PRO A 52 7.41 2.97 9.28
CA PRO A 52 7.67 3.93 10.37
C PRO A 52 6.53 4.90 10.71
N GLU A 53 5.66 5.21 9.76
CA GLU A 53 4.54 6.14 9.93
C GLU A 53 3.17 5.43 10.09
N ALA A 54 3.05 4.16 9.69
CA ALA A 54 1.76 3.48 9.62
C ALA A 54 1.12 3.30 11.01
N LEU A 55 1.90 2.85 12.00
CA LEU A 55 1.41 2.66 13.36
C LEU A 55 1.01 3.98 14.04
N LYS A 56 1.56 5.12 13.60
CA LYS A 56 1.22 6.44 14.14
C LYS A 56 -0.14 6.94 13.63
N ALA A 57 -0.53 6.51 12.43
CA ALA A 57 -1.81 6.86 11.82
C ALA A 57 -3.00 6.07 12.43
N LEU A 58 -2.72 4.99 13.15
CA LEU A 58 -3.75 4.18 13.79
C LEU A 58 -4.28 4.82 15.06
N PRO A 59 -5.59 4.63 15.37
CA PRO A 59 -6.14 4.95 16.67
C PRO A 59 -5.37 4.27 17.81
N CYS A 60 -5.33 4.89 18.99
CA CYS A 60 -4.55 4.40 20.13
C CYS A 60 -4.89 2.95 20.49
N ALA A 61 -6.19 2.61 20.56
CA ALA A 61 -6.67 1.26 20.87
C ALA A 61 -6.20 0.22 19.84
N ALA A 62 -6.29 0.53 18.54
CA ALA A 62 -5.84 -0.38 17.48
C ALA A 62 -4.31 -0.58 17.53
N ARG A 63 -3.55 0.48 17.82
CA ARG A 63 -2.10 0.39 18.00
C ARG A 63 -1.75 -0.48 19.21
N GLU A 64 -2.43 -0.31 20.34
CA GLU A 64 -2.21 -1.12 21.54
C GLU A 64 -2.49 -2.60 21.29
N GLU A 65 -3.60 -2.92 20.62
CA GLU A 65 -3.93 -4.28 20.21
C GLU A 65 -2.84 -4.88 19.31
N ILE A 66 -2.40 -4.14 18.28
CA ILE A 66 -1.32 -4.59 17.38
C ILE A 66 -0.02 -4.84 18.14
N LEU A 67 0.41 -3.94 19.02
CA LEU A 67 1.65 -4.11 19.78
C LEU A 67 1.55 -5.23 20.83
N THR A 68 0.33 -5.58 21.25
CA THR A 68 0.10 -6.75 22.11
C THR A 68 0.26 -8.05 21.33
N LEU A 69 -0.22 -8.09 20.09
CA LEU A 69 -0.14 -9.27 19.22
C LEU A 69 1.24 -9.42 18.55
N PHE A 70 1.88 -8.31 18.20
CA PHE A 70 3.14 -8.23 17.46
C PHE A 70 4.14 -7.32 18.19
N PRO A 71 4.64 -7.73 19.37
CA PRO A 71 5.50 -6.91 20.21
C PRO A 71 6.81 -6.48 19.53
N GLU A 72 7.30 -7.25 18.56
CA GLU A 72 8.48 -6.91 17.76
C GLU A 72 8.35 -5.58 17.02
N LEU A 73 7.12 -5.16 16.66
CA LEU A 73 6.86 -3.87 16.00
C LEU A 73 7.20 -2.66 16.88
N ALA A 74 7.27 -2.83 18.20
CA ALA A 74 7.73 -1.78 19.13
C ALA A 74 9.26 -1.60 19.12
N THR A 75 10.00 -2.54 18.53
CA THR A 75 11.47 -2.51 18.53
C THR A 75 11.97 -1.52 17.49
N ARG A 76 12.81 -0.55 17.90
CA ARG A 76 13.32 0.50 17.00
C ARG A 76 14.13 -0.03 15.81
N SER A 77 14.76 -1.20 15.95
CA SER A 77 15.53 -1.86 14.89
C SER A 77 14.67 -2.78 14.02
N TYR A 78 13.40 -2.99 14.34
CA TYR A 78 12.53 -3.81 13.53
C TYR A 78 12.23 -3.09 12.21
N ALA A 79 12.50 -3.77 11.11
CA ALA A 79 12.21 -3.30 9.76
C ALA A 79 11.20 -4.29 9.14
N PRO A 80 9.93 -3.89 8.94
CA PRO A 80 8.95 -4.75 8.30
C PRO A 80 9.39 -5.08 6.88
N SER A 81 9.24 -6.34 6.48
CA SER A 81 9.50 -6.76 5.11
C SER A 81 8.28 -6.45 4.24
N ALA A 82 8.48 -5.69 3.16
CA ALA A 82 7.42 -5.39 2.19
C ALA A 82 7.21 -6.57 1.22
N ALA A 83 5.95 -6.83 0.85
CA ALA A 83 5.57 -7.88 -0.11
C ALA A 83 6.28 -7.72 -1.47
N ARG A 84 6.55 -6.48 -1.87
CA ARG A 84 7.25 -6.08 -3.10
C ARG A 84 8.10 -4.85 -2.84
N VAL A 85 8.98 -4.53 -3.79
CA VAL A 85 9.81 -3.34 -3.73
C VAL A 85 8.92 -2.09 -3.72
N LEU A 86 9.08 -1.27 -2.69
CA LEU A 86 8.47 0.05 -2.61
C LEU A 86 9.35 1.04 -3.36
N VAL A 87 8.79 1.73 -4.35
CA VAL A 87 9.52 2.75 -5.11
C VAL A 87 9.16 4.16 -4.67
N SER A 88 10.10 5.09 -4.81
CA SER A 88 9.84 6.51 -4.56
C SER A 88 8.74 7.04 -5.48
N GLY A 89 8.04 8.11 -5.04
CA GLY A 89 7.01 8.76 -5.87
C GLY A 89 7.54 9.23 -7.24
N HIS A 90 8.79 9.69 -7.30
CA HIS A 90 9.45 10.06 -8.55
C HIS A 90 9.64 8.86 -9.49
N GLN A 91 10.11 7.72 -8.97
CA GLN A 91 10.26 6.49 -9.75
C GLN A 91 8.90 5.96 -10.22
N ALA A 92 7.89 5.95 -9.35
CA ALA A 92 6.52 5.56 -9.70
C ALA A 92 5.98 6.38 -10.87
N ARG A 93 6.07 7.71 -10.81
CA ARG A 93 5.64 8.60 -11.91
C ARG A 93 6.38 8.30 -13.22
N LYS A 94 7.69 8.04 -13.17
CA LYS A 94 8.47 7.68 -14.36
C LYS A 94 8.02 6.33 -14.94
N LEU A 95 7.71 5.36 -14.10
CA LEU A 95 7.16 4.07 -14.54
C LEU A 95 5.80 4.28 -15.22
N THR A 96 4.89 5.03 -14.59
CA THR A 96 3.59 5.40 -15.16
C THR A 96 3.71 5.95 -16.58
N VAL A 97 4.56 6.96 -16.78
CA VAL A 97 4.80 7.57 -18.11
C VAL A 97 5.33 6.55 -19.12
N ARG A 98 6.24 5.66 -18.70
CA ARG A 98 6.77 4.61 -19.59
C ARG A 98 5.72 3.58 -19.99
N HIS A 99 4.78 3.23 -19.11
CA HIS A 99 3.68 2.32 -19.44
C HIS A 99 2.78 2.94 -20.51
N ILE A 100 2.45 4.23 -20.39
CA ILE A 100 1.68 4.98 -21.39
C ILE A 100 2.39 5.00 -22.74
N GLN A 101 3.65 5.45 -22.75
CA GLN A 101 4.44 5.61 -23.99
C GLN A 101 4.60 4.29 -24.75
N ASN A 102 4.78 3.18 -24.02
CA ASN A 102 4.98 1.87 -24.61
C ASN A 102 3.67 1.07 -24.78
N ARG A 103 2.52 1.65 -24.44
CA ARG A 103 1.20 0.99 -24.43
C ARG A 103 1.23 -0.36 -23.71
N LYS A 104 1.93 -0.42 -22.56
CA LYS A 104 2.01 -1.62 -21.74
C LYS A 104 1.02 -1.55 -20.58
N PRO A 105 0.17 -2.58 -20.37
CA PRO A 105 -0.69 -2.61 -19.21
C PRO A 105 0.14 -2.64 -17.91
N LEU A 106 -0.47 -2.22 -16.80
CA LEU A 106 0.18 -2.24 -15.48
C LEU A 106 0.24 -3.65 -14.88
N VAL A 107 -0.83 -4.41 -15.08
CA VAL A 107 -0.97 -5.81 -14.67
C VAL A 107 -0.94 -6.69 -15.92
N ALA A 108 -0.41 -7.90 -15.79
CA ALA A 108 -0.26 -8.86 -16.88
C ALA A 108 -1.57 -9.61 -17.17
#